data_AF-A0A7K2MEE4-F1
#
_entry.id   AF-A0A7K2MEE4-F1
#
_cell.length_a   1.000
_cell.length_b   1.000
_cell.length_c   1.000
_cell.angle_alpha   90.00
_cell.angle_beta   90.00
_cell.angle_gamma   90.00
#
_symmetry.space_group_name_H-M   'P 1'
#
loop_
_entity.id
_entity.type
_entity.pdbx_description
1 polymer ?
#
loop_
_entity_poly.entity_id
_entity_poly.type
_entity_poly.pdbx_seq_one_letter_code
_entity_poly.pdbx_strand_id
1 'polypeptide(L)'
;MSAFLQQLPALIGVVIGALGSYLAVVRSDRARFQRERTARWEERRLAVYTEYARTLKQSVTLAYRVASHLGNDPHPHPLPLAEAEPLLTEAALARDPSGEALLMLGSPRVVEKARAWVVVVMEMERFLREGRREPEAWQGLLAR
;
A
#
# COMPACT_ATOMS: atom_id res chain seq x y z
N MET A 1 47.98 -54.61 -5.29
CA MET A 1 46.63 -54.02 -5.43
C MET A 1 46.04 -53.65 -4.05
N SER A 2 46.69 -52.80 -3.25
CA SER A 2 46.21 -52.44 -1.89
C SER A 2 46.11 -50.92 -1.62
N ALA A 3 46.87 -50.09 -2.34
CA ALA A 3 46.87 -48.64 -2.13
C ALA A 3 45.52 -47.98 -2.46
N PHE A 4 44.82 -48.45 -3.50
CA PHE A 4 43.50 -47.93 -3.87
C PHE A 4 42.44 -48.23 -2.80
N LEU A 5 42.41 -49.46 -2.27
CA LEU A 5 41.50 -49.85 -1.19
C LEU A 5 41.77 -49.07 0.11
N GLN A 6 43.03 -48.73 0.38
CA GLN A 6 43.41 -47.88 1.53
C GLN A 6 43.03 -46.39 1.35
N GLN A 7 42.87 -45.92 0.11
CA GLN A 7 42.49 -44.54 -0.22
C GLN A 7 40.97 -44.34 -0.36
N LEU A 8 40.18 -45.42 -0.47
CA LEU A 8 38.73 -45.36 -0.53
C LEU A 8 38.10 -44.59 0.66
N PRO A 9 38.51 -44.78 1.93
CA PRO A 9 37.94 -44.01 3.04
C PRO A 9 38.17 -42.50 2.89
N ALA A 10 39.34 -42.09 2.41
CA ALA A 10 39.67 -40.69 2.18
C ALA A 10 38.86 -40.10 1.01
N LEU A 11 38.72 -40.84 -0.09
CA LEU A 11 37.89 -40.45 -1.24
C LEU A 11 36.41 -40.31 -0.84
N ILE A 12 35.89 -41.25 -0.05
CA ILE A 12 34.52 -41.17 0.49
C ILE A 12 34.37 -39.93 1.37
N GLY A 13 35.34 -39.63 2.24
CA GLY A 13 35.35 -38.43 3.06
C GLY A 13 35.30 -37.13 2.24
N VAL A 14 36.05 -37.05 1.14
CA VAL A 14 36.04 -35.90 0.23
C VAL A 14 34.70 -35.76 -0.48
N VAL A 15 34.12 -36.86 -0.97
CA VAL A 15 32.80 -36.84 -1.63
C VAL A 15 31.72 -36.38 -0.64
N ILE A 16 31.73 -36.91 0.59
CA ILE A 16 30.80 -36.49 1.65
C ILE A 16 31.00 -35.02 2.01
N GLY A 17 32.25 -34.56 2.13
CA GLY A 17 32.57 -33.16 2.41
C GLY A 17 32.13 -32.21 1.30
N ALA A 18 32.31 -32.61 0.04
CA ALA A 18 31.89 -31.85 -1.13
C ALA A 18 30.36 -31.76 -1.24
N LEU A 19 29.65 -32.89 -1.04
CA LEU A 19 28.18 -32.93 -1.00
C LEU A 19 27.62 -32.11 0.16
N GLY A 20 28.21 -32.22 1.35
CA GLY A 20 27.84 -31.42 2.52
C GLY A 20 28.01 -29.92 2.27
N SER A 21 29.14 -29.53 1.67
CA SER A 21 29.42 -28.14 1.30
C SER A 21 28.43 -27.62 0.25
N TYR A 22 28.15 -28.40 -0.79
CA TYR A 22 27.18 -28.04 -1.83
C TYR A 22 25.77 -27.84 -1.25
N LEU A 23 25.29 -28.76 -0.42
CA LEU A 23 23.97 -28.67 0.21
C LEU A 23 23.87 -27.48 1.18
N ALA A 24 24.94 -27.18 1.92
CA ALA A 24 25.01 -26.02 2.80
C ALA A 24 24.89 -24.71 2.00
N VAL A 25 25.60 -24.61 0.87
CA VAL A 25 25.55 -23.45 -0.03
C VAL A 25 24.15 -23.28 -0.63
N VAL A 26 23.57 -24.33 -1.21
CA VAL A 26 22.23 -24.28 -1.83
C VAL A 26 21.15 -23.91 -0.81
N ARG A 27 21.23 -24.41 0.43
CA ARG A 27 20.28 -24.08 1.49
C ARG A 27 20.44 -22.62 1.96
N SER A 28 21.67 -22.14 2.06
CA SER A 28 21.97 -20.74 2.42
C SER A 28 21.45 -19.78 1.36
N ASP A 29 21.70 -20.07 0.08
CA ASP A 29 21.21 -19.27 -1.05
C ASP A 29 19.69 -19.27 -1.13
N ARG A 30 19.03 -20.41 -0.89
CA ARG A 30 17.56 -20.46 -0.84
C ARG A 30 17.01 -19.63 0.32
N ALA A 31 17.61 -19.71 1.52
CA ALA A 31 17.19 -18.92 2.66
C ALA A 31 17.45 -17.41 2.46
N ARG A 32 18.53 -17.05 1.77
CA ARG A 32 18.85 -15.67 1.39
C ARG A 32 17.86 -15.15 0.35
N PHE A 33 17.61 -15.92 -0.71
CA PHE A 33 16.66 -15.57 -1.77
C PHE A 33 15.23 -15.42 -1.26
N GLN A 34 14.80 -16.27 -0.33
CA GLN A 34 13.48 -16.10 0.30
C GLN A 34 13.41 -14.83 1.14
N ARG A 35 14.45 -14.52 1.94
CA ARG A 35 14.50 -13.26 2.72
C ARG A 35 14.47 -12.02 1.83
N GLU A 36 15.27 -12.00 0.77
CA GLU A 36 15.29 -10.89 -0.19
C GLU A 36 13.94 -10.74 -0.93
N ARG A 37 13.26 -11.85 -1.24
CA ARG A 37 11.91 -11.82 -1.84
C ARG A 37 10.86 -11.31 -0.87
N THR A 38 10.87 -11.74 0.40
CA THR A 38 9.94 -11.26 1.41
C THR A 38 10.12 -9.77 1.67
N ALA A 39 11.37 -9.30 1.79
CA ALA A 39 11.67 -7.89 1.98
C ALA A 39 11.15 -7.03 0.82
N ARG A 40 11.41 -7.42 -0.44
CA ARG A 40 10.89 -6.70 -1.62
C ARG A 40 9.36 -6.70 -1.68
N TRP A 41 8.72 -7.79 -1.23
CA TRP A 41 7.27 -7.87 -1.19
C TRP A 41 6.68 -6.91 -0.14
N GLU A 42 7.31 -6.84 1.03
CA GLU A 42 6.94 -5.90 2.09
C GLU A 42 7.16 -4.44 1.68
N GLU A 43 8.29 -4.13 1.04
CA GLU A 43 8.60 -2.80 0.50
C GLU A 43 7.56 -2.37 -0.54
N ARG A 44 7.22 -3.23 -1.50
CA ARG A 44 6.18 -2.95 -2.50
C ARG A 44 4.83 -2.71 -1.85
N ARG A 45 4.47 -3.50 -0.84
CA ARG A 45 3.20 -3.36 -0.12
C ARG A 45 3.16 -2.03 0.65
N LEU A 46 4.25 -1.64 1.31
CA LEU A 46 4.35 -0.35 1.99
C LEU A 46 4.23 0.82 1.01
N ALA A 47 4.87 0.73 -0.15
CA ALA A 47 4.75 1.75 -1.19
C ALA A 47 3.31 1.92 -1.66
N VAL A 48 2.60 0.81 -1.92
CA VAL A 48 1.18 0.83 -2.30
C VAL A 48 0.30 1.44 -1.20
N TYR A 49 0.54 1.09 0.07
CA TYR A 49 -0.23 1.65 1.19
C TYR A 49 -0.01 3.15 1.33
N THR A 50 1.23 3.59 1.18
CA THR A 50 1.60 5.00 1.29
C THR A 50 1.00 5.80 0.15
N GLU A 51 1.07 5.29 -1.08
CA GLU A 51 0.52 5.96 -2.25
C GLU A 51 -1.00 6.09 -2.16
N TYR A 52 -1.70 5.03 -1.80
CA TYR A 52 -3.16 5.08 -1.63
C TYR A 52 -3.58 6.02 -0.49
N ALA A 53 -2.85 6.02 0.63
CA ALA A 53 -3.12 6.95 1.73
C ALA A 53 -2.91 8.42 1.29
N ARG A 54 -1.90 8.68 0.45
CA ARG A 54 -1.61 10.00 -0.08
C ARG A 54 -2.73 10.51 -0.99
N THR A 55 -3.19 9.70 -1.94
CA THR A 55 -4.25 10.10 -2.89
C THR A 55 -5.59 10.33 -2.16
N LEU A 56 -5.93 9.49 -1.17
CA LEU A 56 -7.08 9.74 -0.29
C LEU A 56 -6.93 11.03 0.52
N LYS A 57 -5.75 11.27 1.12
CA LYS A 57 -5.53 12.48 1.93
C LYS A 57 -5.66 13.75 1.10
N GLN A 58 -5.21 13.74 -0.16
CA GLN A 58 -5.42 14.85 -1.09
C GLN A 58 -6.91 15.11 -1.32
N SER A 59 -7.69 14.06 -1.61
CA SER A 59 -9.15 14.16 -1.80
C SER A 59 -9.84 14.76 -0.57
N VAL A 60 -9.54 14.22 0.61
CA VAL A 60 -10.09 14.70 1.90
C VAL A 60 -9.69 16.15 2.20
N THR A 61 -8.44 16.53 1.91
CA THR A 61 -7.97 17.89 2.17
C THR A 61 -8.68 18.89 1.27
N LEU A 62 -8.86 18.58 -0.01
CA LEU A 62 -9.67 19.41 -0.91
C LEU A 62 -11.12 19.51 -0.43
N ALA A 63 -11.70 18.39 0.00
CA ALA A 63 -13.06 18.35 0.52
C ALA A 63 -13.24 19.27 1.75
N TYR A 64 -12.31 19.26 2.71
CA TYR A 64 -12.32 20.19 3.85
C TYR A 64 -12.28 21.66 3.44
N ARG A 65 -11.44 22.01 2.46
CA ARG A 65 -11.29 23.39 1.98
C ARG A 65 -12.57 23.89 1.32
N VAL A 66 -13.23 23.04 0.52
CA VAL A 66 -14.52 23.37 -0.09
C VAL A 66 -15.63 23.43 0.95
N ALA A 67 -15.66 22.48 1.89
CA ALA A 67 -16.61 22.48 3.00
C ALA A 67 -16.50 23.77 3.83
N SER A 68 -15.29 24.24 4.09
CA SER A 68 -15.04 25.51 4.79
C SER A 68 -15.55 26.71 4.00
N HIS A 69 -15.34 26.75 2.68
CA HIS A 69 -15.91 27.79 1.83
C HIS A 69 -17.45 27.80 1.87
N LEU A 70 -18.08 26.63 2.00
CA LEU A 70 -19.54 26.48 2.13
C LEU A 70 -20.05 26.75 3.56
N GLY A 71 -19.17 26.98 4.54
CA GLY A 71 -19.51 27.21 5.95
C GLY A 71 -19.77 25.93 6.77
N ASN A 72 -19.41 24.76 6.26
CA ASN A 72 -19.61 23.47 6.92
C ASN A 72 -18.44 23.05 7.83
N ASP A 73 -17.24 23.57 7.59
CA ASP A 73 -16.01 23.13 8.25
C ASP A 73 -15.15 24.32 8.70
N PRO A 74 -14.46 24.27 9.86
CA PRO A 74 -13.61 25.36 10.31
C PRO A 74 -12.22 25.42 9.62
N HIS A 75 -11.98 24.67 8.54
CA HIS A 75 -10.68 24.62 7.87
C HIS A 75 -10.14 26.03 7.52
N PRO A 76 -8.87 26.34 7.85
CA PRO A 76 -8.33 27.70 7.77
C PRO A 76 -8.11 28.22 6.33
N HIS A 77 -8.17 27.35 5.33
CA HIS A 77 -7.87 27.68 3.93
C HIS A 77 -9.04 27.34 3.00
N PRO A 78 -10.16 28.08 3.09
CA PRO A 78 -11.33 27.84 2.25
C PRO A 78 -10.97 27.91 0.76
N LEU A 79 -11.64 27.09 -0.06
CA LEU A 79 -11.47 27.05 -1.50
C LEU A 79 -12.85 27.00 -2.19
N PRO A 80 -13.17 27.94 -3.11
CA PRO A 80 -14.42 27.87 -3.85
C PRO A 80 -14.55 26.60 -4.68
N LEU A 81 -15.77 26.06 -4.81
CA LEU A 81 -16.00 24.81 -5.55
C LEU A 81 -15.52 24.92 -7.01
N ALA A 82 -15.78 26.04 -7.68
CA ALA A 82 -15.35 26.26 -9.08
C ALA A 82 -13.82 26.18 -9.26
N GLU A 83 -13.05 26.62 -8.27
CA GLU A 83 -11.58 26.52 -8.28
C GLU A 83 -11.10 25.11 -7.86
N ALA A 84 -11.89 24.43 -7.03
CA ALA A 84 -11.59 23.08 -6.54
C ALA A 84 -11.94 21.98 -7.55
N GLU A 85 -12.92 22.17 -8.42
CA GLU A 85 -13.40 21.18 -9.40
C GLU A 85 -12.29 20.50 -10.22
N PRO A 86 -11.34 21.22 -10.84
CA PRO A 86 -10.24 20.58 -11.56
C PRO A 86 -9.35 19.75 -10.63
N LEU A 87 -9.07 20.25 -9.41
CA LEU A 87 -8.24 19.56 -8.43
C LEU A 87 -8.93 18.31 -7.86
N LEU A 88 -10.24 18.38 -7.63
CA LEU A 88 -11.06 17.25 -7.20
C LEU A 88 -11.11 16.17 -8.27
N THR A 89 -11.22 16.58 -9.54
CA THR A 89 -11.17 15.65 -10.68
C THR A 89 -9.82 14.97 -10.78
N GLU A 90 -8.72 15.71 -10.68
CA GLU A 90 -7.37 15.14 -10.67
C GLU A 90 -7.16 14.16 -9.50
N ALA A 91 -7.60 14.54 -8.30
CA ALA A 91 -7.50 13.69 -7.12
C ALA A 91 -8.32 12.39 -7.25
N ALA A 92 -9.52 12.48 -7.82
CA ALA A 92 -10.35 11.31 -8.12
C ALA A 92 -9.68 10.37 -9.14
N LEU A 93 -9.12 10.92 -10.22
CA LEU A 93 -8.40 10.15 -11.24
C LEU A 93 -7.12 9.50 -10.68
N ALA A 94 -6.40 10.17 -9.78
CA ALA A 94 -5.19 9.61 -9.14
C ALA A 94 -5.51 8.48 -8.15
N ARG A 95 -6.72 8.45 -7.59
CA ARG A 95 -7.16 7.42 -6.65
C ARG A 95 -7.35 6.06 -7.34
N ASP A 96 -7.75 6.03 -8.61
CA ASP A 96 -8.01 4.78 -9.34
C ASP A 96 -6.77 3.87 -9.45
N PRO A 97 -5.62 4.30 -10.01
CA PRO A 97 -4.45 3.42 -10.13
C PRO A 97 -3.87 3.02 -8.78
N SER A 98 -3.91 3.91 -7.78
CA SER A 98 -3.46 3.59 -6.41
C SER A 98 -4.39 2.61 -5.71
N GLY A 99 -5.70 2.70 -5.97
CA GLY A 99 -6.72 1.77 -5.51
C GLY A 99 -6.57 0.39 -6.13
N GLU A 100 -6.37 0.29 -7.45
CA GLU A 100 -6.13 -0.97 -8.14
C GLU A 100 -4.86 -1.66 -7.63
N ALA A 101 -3.77 -0.91 -7.46
CA ALA A 101 -2.54 -1.44 -6.88
C ALA A 101 -2.77 -1.98 -5.46
N LEU A 102 -3.61 -1.30 -4.65
CA LEU A 102 -3.99 -1.76 -3.33
C LEU A 102 -4.82 -3.04 -3.35
N LEU A 103 -5.75 -3.19 -4.30
CA LEU A 103 -6.52 -4.43 -4.47
C LEU A 103 -5.60 -5.61 -4.81
N MET A 104 -4.57 -5.38 -5.61
CA MET A 104 -3.67 -6.43 -6.09
C MET A 104 -2.61 -6.86 -5.06
N LEU A 105 -2.09 -5.91 -4.28
CA LEU A 105 -0.93 -6.15 -3.39
C LEU A 105 -1.27 -5.99 -1.90
N GLY A 106 -2.46 -5.47 -1.59
CA GLY A 106 -2.89 -5.22 -0.22
C GLY A 106 -3.28 -6.47 0.53
N SER A 107 -3.23 -6.37 1.86
CA SER A 107 -3.79 -7.42 2.70
C SER A 107 -5.31 -7.23 2.75
N PRO A 108 -6.09 -8.32 2.89
CA PRO A 108 -7.55 -8.23 2.91
C PRO A 108 -8.09 -7.20 3.92
N ARG A 109 -7.49 -7.14 5.12
CA ARG A 109 -7.84 -6.19 6.17
C ARG A 109 -7.63 -4.73 5.76
N VAL A 110 -6.52 -4.42 5.07
CA VAL A 110 -6.24 -3.06 4.61
C VAL A 110 -7.16 -2.68 3.45
N VAL A 111 -7.38 -3.61 2.52
CA VAL A 111 -8.32 -3.42 1.40
C VAL A 111 -9.74 -3.14 1.89
N GLU A 112 -10.21 -3.88 2.89
CA GLU A 112 -11.54 -3.68 3.48
C GLU A 112 -11.68 -2.28 4.11
N LYS A 113 -10.66 -1.83 4.86
CA LYS A 113 -10.66 -0.48 5.45
C LYS A 113 -10.56 0.62 4.39
N ALA A 114 -9.73 0.43 3.38
CA ALA A 114 -9.64 1.34 2.24
C ALA A 114 -10.98 1.49 1.50
N ARG A 115 -11.72 0.39 1.31
CA ARG A 115 -13.08 0.43 0.74
C ARG A 115 -14.03 1.28 1.58
N ALA A 116 -13.98 1.18 2.90
CA ALA A 116 -14.80 2.03 3.77
C ALA A 116 -14.43 3.51 3.60
N TRP A 117 -13.14 3.83 3.55
CA TRP A 117 -12.67 5.22 3.38
C TRP A 117 -13.07 5.83 2.05
N VAL A 118 -12.92 5.09 0.94
CA VAL A 118 -13.29 5.63 -0.37
C VAL A 118 -14.80 5.89 -0.47
N VAL A 119 -15.64 5.05 0.16
CA VAL A 119 -17.08 5.31 0.23
C VAL A 119 -17.38 6.62 0.94
N VAL A 120 -16.74 6.88 2.09
CA VAL A 120 -16.90 8.15 2.81
C VAL A 120 -16.42 9.33 1.97
N VAL A 121 -15.28 9.20 1.28
CA VAL A 121 -14.78 10.26 0.38
C VAL A 121 -15.76 10.55 -0.76
N MET A 122 -16.36 9.52 -1.37
CA MET A 122 -17.39 9.71 -2.40
C MET A 122 -18.65 10.38 -1.84
N GLU A 123 -19.05 10.07 -0.61
CA GLU A 123 -20.14 10.75 0.07
C GLU A 123 -19.82 12.23 0.34
N MET A 124 -18.58 12.55 0.75
CA MET A 124 -18.09 13.92 0.91
C MET A 124 -18.10 14.67 -0.44
N GLU A 125 -17.55 14.08 -1.50
CA GLU A 125 -17.54 14.67 -2.84
C GLU A 125 -18.96 14.97 -3.34
N ARG A 126 -19.90 14.04 -3.12
CA ARG A 126 -21.32 14.25 -3.45
C ARG A 126 -21.93 15.39 -2.63
N PHE A 127 -21.74 15.40 -1.31
CA PHE A 127 -22.23 16.44 -0.41
C PHE A 127 -21.81 17.85 -0.87
N LEU A 128 -20.54 17.98 -1.28
CA LEU A 128 -19.98 19.25 -1.75
C LEU A 128 -20.51 19.66 -3.12
N ARG A 129 -20.67 18.70 -4.05
CA ARG A 129 -21.22 18.95 -5.39
C ARG A 129 -22.68 19.40 -5.35
N GLU A 130 -23.44 18.90 -4.38
CA GLU A 130 -24.81 19.35 -4.11
C GLU A 130 -24.87 20.75 -3.48
N GLY A 131 -23.72 21.34 -3.12
CA GLY A 131 -23.65 22.69 -2.53
C GLY A 131 -24.28 22.77 -1.14
N ARG A 132 -24.39 21.64 -0.43
CA ARG A 132 -25.08 21.56 0.87
C ARG A 132 -24.37 22.40 1.93
N ARG A 133 -25.17 23.08 2.76
CA ARG A 133 -24.71 23.93 3.88
C ARG A 133 -25.28 23.41 5.19
N GLU A 134 -24.95 22.16 5.50
CA GLU A 134 -25.41 21.42 6.66
C GLU A 134 -24.21 20.96 7.50
N PRO A 135 -23.69 21.80 8.43
CA PRO A 135 -22.51 21.47 9.21
C PRO A 135 -22.65 20.17 10.00
N GLU A 136 -23.83 19.88 10.55
CA GLU A 136 -24.08 18.64 11.30
C GLU A 136 -23.96 17.39 10.42
N ALA A 137 -24.53 17.43 9.21
CA ALA A 137 -24.42 16.34 8.24
C ALA A 137 -22.96 16.14 7.77
N TRP A 138 -22.22 17.24 7.61
CA TRP A 138 -20.78 17.20 7.33
C TRP A 138 -20.00 16.54 8.48
N GLN A 139 -20.24 16.94 9.73
CA GLN A 139 -19.60 16.32 10.91
C GLN A 139 -19.93 14.83 11.02
N GLY A 140 -21.14 14.42 10.62
CA GLY A 140 -21.53 13.01 10.55
C GLY A 140 -20.66 12.19 9.58
N LEU A 141 -20.20 12.78 8.48
CA LEU A 141 -19.26 12.12 7.56
C LEU A 141 -17.86 12.00 8.17
N LEU A 142 -17.42 13.01 8.94
CA LEU A 142 -16.08 13.02 9.56
C LEU A 142 -15.93 12.00 10.70
N ALA A 143 -17.04 11.59 11.31
CA ALA A 143 -17.04 10.63 12.41
C ALA A 143 -16.94 9.15 11.96
N ARG A 144 -16.89 8.86 10.66
CA ARG A 144 -16.87 7.51 10.07
C ARG A 144 -15.44 7.05 9.74
#